data_AF-A0A3N2INQ0-F1
#
_entry.id   AF-A0A3N2INQ0-F1
#
_cell.length_a   1.000
_cell.length_b   1.000
_cell.length_c   1.000
_cell.angle_alpha   90.00
_cell.angle_beta   90.00
_cell.angle_gamma   90.00
#
_symmetry.space_group_name_H-M   'P 1'
#
loop_
_entity.id
_entity.type
_entity.pdbx_description
1 polymer ?
#
loop_
_entity_poly.entity_id
_entity_poly.type
_entity_poly.pdbx_seq_one_letter_code
_entity_poly.pdbx_strand_id
1 'polypeptide(L)'
;MTAALLTFTSHISGKNAKVEIWNDRIEWELPRGVSGGKIMAGLATGGMSLFATGVQNGRAGTEMIPIRSISSVTTARDGFRNTVVSVITTGNTIDFRVSHAEAANVKALLQQLMLGGPVAATTPVSTPAAPAAAPAPAPAPVDLGAQLQQLEGLRQGGILTQDEFDTKKAEILARM
;
A
#
# COMPACT_ATOMS: atom_id res chain seq x y z
N MET A 1 -5.33 -18.51 13.39
CA MET A 1 -5.71 -17.08 13.36
C MET A 1 -5.04 -16.49 12.14
N THR A 2 -5.79 -16.11 11.11
CA THR A 2 -5.21 -15.39 9.97
C THR A 2 -4.79 -14.00 10.45
N ALA A 3 -3.69 -13.48 9.94
CA ALA A 3 -3.24 -12.11 10.19
C ALA A 3 -3.50 -11.26 8.94
N ALA A 4 -3.77 -9.97 9.12
CA ALA A 4 -3.80 -9.04 8.01
C ALA A 4 -2.42 -9.01 7.32
N LEU A 5 -2.41 -9.11 6.00
CA LEU A 5 -1.21 -9.11 5.18
C LEU A 5 -0.68 -7.70 4.97
N LEU A 6 -1.59 -6.73 4.86
CA LEU A 6 -1.26 -5.31 4.72
C LEU A 6 -2.33 -4.47 5.38
N THR A 7 -1.90 -3.45 6.11
CA THR A 7 -2.78 -2.47 6.74
C THR A 7 -2.34 -1.08 6.33
N PHE A 8 -3.28 -0.27 5.83
CA PHE A 8 -3.00 1.09 5.40
C PHE A 8 -4.18 2.03 5.68
N THR A 9 -3.91 3.33 5.69
CA THR A 9 -4.96 4.35 5.81
C THR A 9 -5.34 4.85 4.42
N SER A 10 -6.61 4.72 4.08
CA SER A 10 -7.17 5.19 2.81
C SER A 10 -8.11 6.36 3.05
N HIS A 11 -8.12 7.32 2.14
CA HIS A 11 -9.14 8.37 2.13
C HIS A 11 -10.32 7.93 1.25
N ILE A 12 -11.43 7.57 1.88
CA ILE A 12 -12.65 7.08 1.22
C ILE A 12 -13.78 8.06 1.54
N SER A 13 -14.43 8.61 0.50
CA SER A 13 -15.58 9.53 0.65
C SER A 13 -15.31 10.72 1.59
N GLY A 14 -14.10 11.28 1.53
CA GLY A 14 -13.74 12.45 2.35
C GLY A 14 -13.25 12.12 3.77
N LYS A 15 -13.13 10.84 4.14
CA LYS A 15 -12.67 10.43 5.49
C LYS A 15 -11.55 9.41 5.42
N ASN A 16 -10.70 9.40 6.46
CA ASN A 16 -9.69 8.37 6.64
C ASN A 16 -10.37 7.09 7.15
N ALA A 17 -10.21 6.01 6.39
CA ALA A 17 -10.62 4.66 6.73
C ALA A 17 -9.38 3.80 6.89
N LYS A 18 -9.33 2.99 7.95
CA LYS A 18 -8.31 1.96 8.10
C LYS A 18 -8.73 0.76 7.23
N VAL A 19 -7.87 0.37 6.32
CA VAL A 19 -8.09 -0.76 5.39
C VAL A 19 -7.13 -1.88 5.75
N GLU A 20 -7.66 -3.09 5.84
CA GLU A 20 -6.92 -4.31 6.13
C GLU A 20 -7.13 -5.31 4.99
N ILE A 21 -6.03 -5.73 4.36
CA ILE A 21 -6.04 -6.75 3.31
C ILE A 21 -5.68 -8.08 3.94
N TRP A 22 -6.54 -9.06 3.73
CA TRP A 22 -6.41 -10.45 4.12
C TRP A 22 -6.21 -11.32 2.88
N ASN A 23 -5.88 -12.60 3.10
CA ASN A 23 -5.66 -13.54 2.00
C ASN A 23 -6.94 -13.83 1.20
N ASP A 24 -8.10 -13.69 1.83
CA ASP A 24 -9.41 -14.02 1.28
C ASP A 24 -10.32 -12.80 1.09
N ARG A 25 -10.05 -11.68 1.77
CA ARG A 25 -10.92 -10.51 1.78
C ARG A 25 -10.17 -9.20 2.07
N ILE A 26 -10.83 -8.09 1.79
CA ILE A 26 -10.42 -6.73 2.17
C ILE A 26 -11.49 -6.20 3.10
N GLU A 27 -11.11 -5.68 4.26
CA GLU A 27 -12.01 -5.07 5.24
C GLU A 27 -11.63 -3.61 5.46
N TRP A 28 -12.62 -2.73 5.61
CA TRP A 28 -12.37 -1.36 6.03
C TRP A 28 -13.51 -0.79 6.87
N GLU A 29 -13.18 0.15 7.74
CA GLU A 29 -14.16 0.84 8.57
C GLU A 29 -14.39 2.26 8.07
N LEU A 30 -15.63 2.60 7.72
CA LEU A 30 -16.02 3.98 7.46
C LEU A 30 -16.41 4.67 8.78
N PRO A 31 -15.66 5.68 9.24
CA PRO A 31 -16.00 6.37 10.48
C PRO A 31 -17.35 7.10 10.35
N ARG A 32 -18.21 6.97 11.37
CA ARG A 32 -19.51 7.66 11.48
C ARG A 32 -19.34 9.15 11.20
N GLY A 33 -19.97 9.63 10.13
CA GLY A 33 -19.95 11.05 9.77
C GLY A 33 -21.18 11.74 10.33
N VAL A 34 -21.10 12.20 11.58
CA VAL A 34 -21.96 13.29 12.02
C VAL A 34 -21.06 14.49 12.17
N SER A 35 -21.14 15.42 11.22
CA SER A 35 -20.36 16.67 11.28
C SER A 35 -20.79 17.43 12.54
N GLY A 36 -19.89 17.55 13.53
CA GLY A 36 -20.16 18.27 14.78
C GLY A 36 -20.60 19.71 14.57
N GLY A 37 -20.09 20.38 13.52
CA GLY A 37 -20.54 21.72 13.14
C GLY A 37 -21.98 21.79 12.63
N LYS A 38 -22.45 20.75 11.93
CA LYS A 38 -23.85 20.68 11.45
C LYS A 38 -24.85 20.41 12.58
N ILE A 39 -24.44 19.64 13.60
CA ILE A 39 -25.26 19.42 14.81
C ILE A 39 -25.41 20.73 15.60
N MET A 40 -24.30 21.47 15.80
CA MET A 40 -24.34 22.74 16.54
C MET A 40 -25.19 23.80 15.82
N ALA A 41 -25.06 23.91 14.50
CA ALA A 41 -25.92 24.79 13.70
C ALA A 41 -27.40 24.36 13.76
N GLY A 42 -27.67 23.06 13.74
CA GLY A 42 -29.00 22.46 13.94
C GLY A 42 -29.67 22.83 15.26
N LEU A 43 -28.90 22.85 16.34
CA LEU A 43 -29.38 23.23 17.68
C LEU A 43 -29.54 24.74 17.82
N ALA A 44 -28.63 25.53 17.25
CA ALA A 44 -28.66 26.99 17.34
C ALA A 44 -29.83 27.64 16.57
N THR A 45 -30.36 27.00 15.51
CA THR A 45 -31.49 27.54 14.71
C THR A 45 -32.84 26.88 15.03
N GLY A 46 -32.99 26.24 16.19
CA GLY A 46 -34.28 25.66 16.61
C GLY A 46 -34.72 24.46 15.77
N GLY A 47 -33.81 23.54 15.41
CA GLY A 47 -34.13 22.26 14.79
C GLY A 47 -34.47 22.31 13.29
N MET A 48 -34.69 23.49 12.71
CA MET A 48 -35.07 23.64 11.30
C MET A 48 -33.88 23.45 10.33
N SER A 49 -32.65 23.67 10.80
CA SER A 49 -31.42 23.58 10.01
C SER A 49 -30.84 22.16 9.90
N LEU A 50 -31.32 21.17 10.68
CA LEU A 50 -30.92 19.76 10.50
C LEU A 50 -31.44 19.17 9.17
N PHE A 51 -32.67 19.52 8.79
CA PHE A 51 -33.26 19.08 7.52
C PHE A 51 -32.73 19.91 6.32
N ALA A 52 -32.45 21.19 6.52
CA ALA A 52 -31.93 22.07 5.46
C ALA A 52 -30.45 21.85 5.13
N THR A 53 -29.63 21.33 6.06
CA THR A 53 -28.18 21.12 5.83
C THR A 53 -27.80 19.75 5.27
N GLY A 54 -28.81 18.94 4.90
CA GLY A 54 -28.60 17.68 4.19
C GLY A 54 -27.62 16.78 4.94
N VAL A 55 -27.87 16.51 6.23
CA VAL A 55 -27.15 15.47 6.97
C VAL A 55 -27.64 14.12 6.43
N GLN A 56 -27.20 13.78 5.23
CA GLN A 56 -27.27 12.41 4.75
C GLN A 56 -26.38 11.61 5.69
N ASN A 57 -26.98 10.62 6.36
CA ASN A 57 -26.27 9.59 7.09
C ASN A 57 -25.19 9.01 6.17
N GLY A 58 -23.94 9.47 6.31
CA GLY A 58 -22.83 8.85 5.62
C GLY A 58 -22.78 7.40 6.08
N ARG A 59 -22.87 6.45 5.13
CA ARG A 59 -22.79 5.01 5.39
C ARG A 59 -21.63 4.75 6.35
N ALA A 60 -21.97 4.37 7.56
CA ALA A 60 -21.02 4.12 8.62
C ALA A 60 -21.13 2.64 8.97
N GLY A 61 -20.02 1.94 8.87
CA GLY A 61 -19.99 0.50 9.04
C GLY A 61 -18.64 -0.08 8.62
N THR A 62 -18.44 -1.33 9.01
CA THR A 62 -17.38 -2.18 8.50
C THR A 62 -17.86 -2.76 7.17
N GLU A 63 -17.18 -2.43 6.09
CA GLU A 63 -17.44 -3.00 4.77
C GLU A 63 -16.35 -4.02 4.43
N MET A 64 -16.71 -5.04 3.65
CA MET A 64 -15.85 -6.16 3.30
C MET A 64 -16.06 -6.56 1.84
N ILE A 65 -14.95 -6.79 1.12
CA ILE A 65 -14.95 -7.36 -0.23
C ILE A 65 -14.13 -8.65 -0.23
N PRO A 66 -14.68 -9.81 -0.59
CA PRO A 66 -13.87 -11.01 -0.78
C PRO A 66 -12.97 -10.85 -2.02
N ILE A 67 -11.70 -11.27 -1.92
CA ILE A 67 -10.72 -11.20 -3.01
C ILE A 67 -11.27 -11.88 -4.27
N ARG A 68 -12.00 -12.99 -4.11
CA ARG A 68 -12.57 -13.76 -5.22
C ARG A 68 -13.66 -13.01 -6.00
N SER A 69 -14.29 -11.99 -5.43
CA SER A 69 -15.29 -11.17 -6.15
C SER A 69 -14.66 -9.97 -6.86
N ILE A 70 -13.37 -9.72 -6.66
CA ILE A 70 -12.65 -8.65 -7.34
C ILE A 70 -12.45 -9.10 -8.78
N SER A 71 -12.96 -8.31 -9.73
CA SER A 71 -12.80 -8.56 -11.15
C SER A 71 -11.52 -7.90 -11.68
N SER A 72 -11.17 -6.72 -11.16
CA SER A 72 -9.97 -5.99 -11.56
C SER A 72 -9.57 -4.95 -10.52
N VAL A 73 -8.29 -4.58 -10.56
CA VAL A 73 -7.73 -3.49 -9.75
C VAL A 73 -6.98 -2.54 -10.67
N THR A 74 -7.33 -1.27 -10.63
CA THR A 74 -6.68 -0.22 -11.41
C THR A 74 -6.11 0.85 -10.49
N THR A 75 -5.14 1.61 -10.99
CA THR A 75 -4.52 2.71 -10.24
C THR A 75 -4.49 3.96 -11.10
N ALA A 76 -5.02 5.05 -10.58
CA ALA A 76 -5.00 6.35 -11.24
C ALA A 76 -4.24 7.36 -10.36
N ARG A 77 -3.36 8.15 -10.97
CA ARG A 77 -2.64 9.20 -10.27
C ARG A 77 -3.62 10.29 -9.83
N ASP A 78 -3.59 10.66 -8.56
CA ASP A 78 -4.53 11.61 -7.97
C ASP A 78 -3.78 12.71 -7.21
N GLY A 79 -3.36 13.73 -7.98
CA GLY A 79 -2.51 14.81 -7.53
C GLY A 79 -1.03 14.44 -7.43
N PHE A 80 -0.27 15.25 -6.68
CA PHE A 80 1.19 15.10 -6.60
C PHE A 80 1.65 13.97 -5.66
N ARG A 81 0.87 13.66 -4.62
CA ARG A 81 1.28 12.73 -3.53
C ARG A 81 0.41 11.50 -3.38
N ASN A 82 -0.80 11.49 -3.95
CA ASN A 82 -1.74 10.40 -3.79
C ASN A 82 -2.02 9.67 -5.11
N THR A 83 -2.39 8.41 -4.99
CA THR A 83 -2.84 7.55 -6.08
C THR A 83 -4.12 6.87 -5.61
N VAL A 84 -5.13 6.86 -6.47
CA VAL A 84 -6.38 6.13 -6.24
C VAL A 84 -6.20 4.72 -6.76
N VAL A 85 -6.42 3.75 -5.87
CA VAL A 85 -6.50 2.33 -6.19
C VAL A 85 -7.99 1.98 -6.27
N SER A 86 -8.49 1.78 -7.49
CA SER A 86 -9.89 1.40 -7.73
C SER A 86 -10.01 -0.11 -7.76
N VAL A 87 -10.73 -0.67 -6.80
CA VAL A 87 -11.08 -2.09 -6.73
C VAL A 87 -12.46 -2.28 -7.34
N ILE A 88 -12.51 -2.96 -8.48
CA ILE A 88 -13.73 -3.15 -9.24
C ILE A 88 -14.26 -4.54 -8.93
N THR A 89 -15.54 -4.60 -8.56
CA THR A 89 -16.31 -5.83 -8.35
C THR A 89 -17.48 -5.85 -9.32
N THR A 90 -18.20 -6.97 -9.41
CA THR A 90 -19.33 -7.13 -10.34
C THR A 90 -20.45 -6.09 -10.14
N GLY A 91 -20.61 -5.54 -8.93
CA GLY A 91 -21.70 -4.62 -8.60
C GLY A 91 -21.28 -3.23 -8.11
N ASN A 92 -19.98 -2.99 -7.87
CA ASN A 92 -19.50 -1.74 -7.31
C ASN A 92 -18.01 -1.52 -7.60
N THR A 93 -17.60 -0.25 -7.64
CA THR A 93 -16.19 0.18 -7.66
C THR A 93 -15.88 0.93 -6.38
N ILE A 94 -14.83 0.51 -5.69
CA ILE A 94 -14.39 1.13 -4.44
C ILE A 94 -13.03 1.77 -4.67
N ASP A 95 -12.96 3.08 -4.45
CA ASP A 95 -11.76 3.88 -4.65
C ASP A 95 -11.03 4.07 -3.32
N PHE A 96 -9.83 3.50 -3.23
CA PHE A 96 -8.93 3.67 -2.10
C PHE A 96 -7.85 4.69 -2.42
N ARG A 97 -7.92 5.88 -1.82
CA ARG A 97 -6.90 6.91 -2.02
C ARG A 97 -5.77 6.72 -1.02
N VAL A 98 -4.58 6.42 -1.52
CA VAL A 98 -3.38 6.14 -0.73
C VAL A 98 -2.18 6.92 -1.27
N SER A 99 -1.03 6.87 -0.58
CA SER A 99 0.21 7.46 -1.08
C SER A 99 0.74 6.70 -2.31
N HIS A 100 1.57 7.32 -3.16
CA HIS A 100 2.11 6.63 -4.35
C HIS A 100 2.93 5.38 -4.00
N ALA A 101 3.75 5.45 -2.94
CA ALA A 101 4.57 4.33 -2.49
C ALA A 101 3.68 3.16 -2.04
N GLU A 102 2.58 3.47 -1.36
CA GLU A 102 1.67 2.47 -0.81
C GLU A 102 0.74 1.89 -1.89
N ALA A 103 0.33 2.70 -2.88
CA ALA A 103 -0.45 2.23 -4.03
C ALA A 103 0.24 1.10 -4.80
N ALA A 104 1.57 1.19 -4.97
CA ALA A 104 2.34 0.14 -5.63
C ALA A 104 2.28 -1.18 -4.87
N ASN A 105 2.46 -1.13 -3.53
CA ASN A 105 2.39 -2.30 -2.66
C ASN A 105 0.98 -2.91 -2.63
N VAL A 106 -0.05 -2.07 -2.48
CA VAL A 106 -1.46 -2.50 -2.48
C VAL A 106 -1.83 -3.16 -3.79
N LYS A 107 -1.47 -2.54 -4.93
CA LYS A 107 -1.75 -3.10 -6.26
C LYS A 107 -1.06 -4.45 -6.45
N ALA A 108 0.24 -4.54 -6.15
CA ALA A 108 1.01 -5.77 -6.32
C ALA A 108 0.43 -6.92 -5.48
N LEU A 109 0.11 -6.64 -4.21
CA LEU A 109 -0.49 -7.62 -3.31
C LEU A 109 -1.87 -8.10 -3.81
N LEU A 110 -2.75 -7.17 -4.21
CA LEU A 110 -4.07 -7.53 -4.71
C LEU A 110 -4.00 -8.32 -6.02
N GLN A 111 -3.10 -7.96 -6.93
CA GLN A 111 -2.88 -8.73 -8.17
C GLN A 111 -2.39 -10.15 -7.87
N GLN A 112 -1.45 -10.30 -6.94
CA GLN A 112 -0.96 -11.61 -6.51
C GLN A 112 -2.07 -12.47 -5.88
N LEU A 113 -2.89 -11.87 -5.00
CA LEU A 113 -4.02 -12.53 -4.36
C LEU A 113 -5.10 -12.95 -5.35
N MET A 114 -5.42 -12.11 -6.34
CA MET A 114 -6.38 -12.44 -7.40
C MET A 114 -5.92 -13.61 -8.27
N LEU A 115 -4.62 -13.69 -8.56
CA LEU A 115 -4.02 -14.77 -9.36
C LEU A 115 -3.78 -16.06 -8.55
N GLY A 116 -4.10 -16.07 -7.25
CA GLY A 116 -3.89 -17.23 -6.38
C GLY A 116 -2.42 -17.52 -6.08
N GLY A 117 -1.53 -16.55 -6.25
CA GLY A 117 -0.12 -16.71 -5.92
C GLY A 117 0.07 -16.86 -4.40
N PRO A 118 0.98 -17.73 -3.92
CA PRO A 118 1.25 -17.86 -2.50
C PRO A 118 1.75 -16.52 -1.97
N VAL A 119 1.02 -15.91 -1.03
CA VAL A 119 1.55 -14.79 -0.25
C VAL A 119 2.58 -15.38 0.69
N ALA A 120 3.85 -15.07 0.46
CA ALA A 120 4.90 -15.41 1.40
C ALA A 120 4.62 -14.65 2.70
N ALA A 121 3.98 -15.32 3.64
CA ALA A 121 3.83 -14.85 5.00
C ALA A 121 5.25 -14.61 5.55
N THR A 122 5.59 -13.35 5.80
CA THR A 122 6.74 -12.99 6.63
C THR A 122 6.38 -13.29 8.08
N THR A 123 6.40 -14.57 8.46
CA THR A 123 6.38 -14.99 9.86
C THR A 123 7.78 -14.80 10.46
N PRO A 124 7.93 -14.14 11.62
CA PRO A 124 9.13 -14.29 12.44
C PRO A 124 9.09 -15.71 13.03
N VAL A 125 9.94 -16.60 12.52
CA VAL A 125 10.02 -17.98 13.01
C VAL A 125 10.83 -18.01 14.31
N SER A 126 10.17 -18.39 15.39
CA SER A 126 10.84 -18.92 16.58
C SER A 126 11.49 -20.26 16.22
N THR A 127 12.75 -20.37 16.62
CA THR A 127 13.70 -21.49 16.55
C THR A 127 13.08 -22.90 16.57
N PRO A 128 13.36 -23.74 15.57
CA PRO A 128 13.36 -25.19 15.72
C PRO A 128 14.72 -25.64 16.29
N ALA A 129 14.68 -26.46 17.34
CA ALA A 129 15.87 -27.15 17.87
C ALA A 129 16.51 -28.01 16.78
N ALA A 130 17.84 -27.94 16.71
CA ALA A 130 18.70 -28.47 15.66
C ALA A 130 18.72 -30.01 15.55
N PRO A 131 18.84 -30.52 14.33
CA PRO A 131 19.86 -31.49 13.96
C PRO A 131 20.95 -30.83 13.09
N ALA A 132 22.19 -31.27 13.24
CA ALA A 132 23.40 -30.56 12.84
C ALA A 132 23.59 -30.32 11.32
N ALA A 133 23.95 -29.06 11.02
CA ALA A 133 24.84 -28.49 9.98
C ALA A 133 24.62 -28.73 8.47
N ALA A 134 24.14 -27.68 7.78
CA ALA A 134 24.78 -27.05 6.61
C ALA A 134 24.36 -25.55 6.54
N PRO A 135 25.24 -24.63 6.07
CA PRO A 135 25.20 -23.21 6.44
C PRO A 135 24.17 -22.39 5.65
N ALA A 136 23.52 -21.45 6.34
CA ALA A 136 22.73 -20.40 5.73
C ALA A 136 23.60 -19.53 4.79
N PRO A 137 23.08 -19.05 3.64
CA PRO A 137 23.74 -17.98 2.92
C PRO A 137 23.76 -16.75 3.83
N ALA A 138 24.96 -16.38 4.25
CA ALA A 138 25.23 -15.10 4.90
C ALA A 138 24.71 -13.94 4.02
N PRO A 139 24.43 -12.75 4.60
CA PRO A 139 24.23 -11.55 3.79
C PRO A 139 25.36 -11.49 2.77
N ALA A 140 25.01 -11.55 1.48
CA ALA A 140 26.00 -11.58 0.42
C ALA A 140 26.95 -10.41 0.66
N PRO A 141 28.28 -10.66 0.73
CA PRO A 141 29.24 -9.58 0.80
C PRO A 141 28.91 -8.63 -0.35
N VAL A 142 28.94 -7.34 -0.07
CA VAL A 142 28.70 -6.30 -1.06
C VAL A 142 29.67 -6.55 -2.20
N ASP A 143 29.18 -7.12 -3.30
CA ASP A 143 30.04 -7.55 -4.39
C ASP A 143 30.44 -6.31 -5.18
N LEU A 144 31.62 -5.79 -4.84
CA LEU A 144 32.18 -4.58 -5.43
C LEU A 144 32.31 -4.71 -6.96
N GLY A 145 32.48 -5.94 -7.48
CA GLY A 145 32.46 -6.20 -8.92
C GLY A 145 31.07 -6.01 -9.55
N ALA A 146 30.02 -6.47 -8.88
CA ALA A 146 28.64 -6.26 -9.32
C ALA A 146 28.23 -4.76 -9.28
N GLN A 147 28.76 -4.00 -8.31
CA GLN A 147 28.51 -2.55 -8.24
C GLN A 147 29.14 -1.78 -9.40
N LEU A 148 30.35 -2.17 -9.85
CA LEU A 148 30.99 -1.57 -11.03
C LEU A 148 30.16 -1.81 -12.31
N GLN A 149 29.55 -2.99 -12.45
CA GLN A 149 28.68 -3.30 -13.58
C GLN A 149 27.38 -2.48 -13.58
N GLN A 150 26.79 -2.25 -12.40
CA GLN A 150 25.60 -1.42 -12.27
C GLN A 150 25.88 0.06 -12.62
N LEU A 151 27.03 0.60 -12.20
CA LEU A 151 27.44 1.96 -12.57
C LEU A 151 27.66 2.14 -14.07
N GLU A 152 28.23 1.14 -14.75
CA GLU A 152 28.45 1.16 -16.20
C GLU A 152 27.11 1.14 -16.96
N GLY A 153 26.13 0.36 -16.50
CA GLY A 153 24.78 0.36 -17.09
C GLY A 153 24.08 1.72 -16.95
N LEU A 154 24.27 2.40 -15.83
CA LEU A 154 23.73 3.75 -15.59
C LEU A 154 24.42 4.82 -16.45
N ARG A 155 25.74 4.69 -16.69
CA ARG A 155 26.50 5.55 -17.61
C ARG A 155 26.04 5.37 -19.05
N GLN A 156 25.87 4.13 -19.49
CA GLN A 156 25.38 3.81 -20.85
C GLN A 156 23.94 4.27 -21.08
N GLY A 157 23.13 4.28 -20.02
CA GLY A 157 21.78 4.86 -20.04
C GLY A 157 21.75 6.40 -20.04
N GLY A 158 22.91 7.07 -19.97
CA GLY A 158 23.01 8.53 -19.87
C GLY A 158 22.49 9.11 -18.56
N ILE A 159 22.28 8.26 -17.55
CA ILE A 159 21.77 8.64 -16.21
C ILE A 159 22.91 9.20 -15.36
N LEU A 160 24.13 8.68 -15.56
CA LEU A 160 25.35 9.19 -14.95
C LEU A 160 26.23 9.83 -16.02
N THR A 161 26.81 10.98 -15.68
CA THR A 161 27.84 11.60 -16.51
C THR A 161 29.18 10.88 -16.34
N GLN A 162 30.11 11.10 -17.28
CA GLN A 162 31.42 10.43 -17.28
C GLN A 162 32.21 10.73 -16.00
N ASP A 163 32.19 11.99 -15.54
CA ASP A 163 32.92 12.44 -14.34
C ASP A 163 32.38 11.79 -13.05
N GLU A 164 31.06 11.61 -12.97
CA GLU A 164 30.41 10.96 -11.81
C GLU A 164 30.69 9.45 -11.78
N PHE A 165 30.72 8.81 -12.94
CA PHE A 165 31.10 7.41 -13.07
C PHE A 165 32.55 7.18 -12.64
N ASP A 166 33.48 8.01 -13.12
CA ASP A 166 34.91 7.86 -12.81
C ASP A 166 35.19 8.08 -11.31
N THR A 167 34.50 9.03 -10.68
CA THR A 167 34.57 9.25 -9.22
C THR A 167 34.08 8.03 -8.43
N LYS A 168 32.93 7.46 -8.82
CA LYS A 168 32.32 6.31 -8.11
C LYS A 168 33.09 5.01 -8.34
N LYS A 169 33.64 4.83 -9.54
CA LYS A 169 34.52 3.70 -9.87
C LYS A 169 35.80 3.74 -9.04
N ALA A 170 36.43 4.92 -8.90
CA ALA A 170 37.63 5.09 -8.08
C ALA A 170 37.34 4.80 -6.59
N GLU A 171 36.20 5.25 -6.06
CA GLU A 171 35.76 4.98 -4.69
C GLU A 171 35.60 3.47 -4.42
N ILE A 172 35.00 2.74 -5.37
CA ILE A 172 34.80 1.29 -5.25
C ILE A 172 36.12 0.52 -5.39
N LEU A 173 36.99 0.93 -6.33
CA LEU A 173 38.32 0.34 -6.49
C LEU A 173 39.23 0.58 -5.28
N ALA A 174 39.11 1.73 -4.60
CA ALA A 174 39.86 2.01 -3.37
C ALA A 174 39.36 1.19 -2.16
N ARG A 175 38.17 0.59 -2.27
CA ARG A 175 37.51 -0.19 -1.23
C ARG A 175 37.62 -1.71 -1.45
N MET A 176 38.17 -2.11 -2.61
CA MET A 176 38.59 -3.49 -2.92
C MET A 176 39.95 -3.77 -2.29
#